data_AF-Q1GH08-F1
#
_entry.id   AF-Q1GH08-F1
#
_cell.length_a   1.000
_cell.length_b   1.000
_cell.length_c   1.000
_cell.angle_alpha   90.00
_cell.angle_beta   90.00
_cell.angle_gamma   90.00
#
_symmetry.space_group_name_H-M   'P 1'
#
loop_
_entity.id
_entity.type
_entity.pdbx_description
1 polymer ?
#
loop_
_entity_poly.entity_id
_entity_poly.type
_entity_poly.pdbx_seq_one_letter_code
_entity_poly.pdbx_strand_id
1 'polypeptide(L)'
;MQDLTQAARQIAGSPEEHLDEIHLFTSAWATMKAARGQGFNPARLRPQHLIDRPAPTPEPTDMALDRVGQKVRAIMDERGIQPHRRHAA
;
A
#
# COMPACT_ATOMS: atom_id res chain seq x y z
N MET A 1 -15.24 4.70 -26.28
CA MET A 1 -14.87 3.39 -25.66
C MET A 1 -13.44 2.96 -26.01
N GLN A 2 -12.96 3.18 -27.24
CA GLN A 2 -11.56 2.90 -27.63
C GLN A 2 -10.53 3.66 -26.78
N ASP A 3 -10.77 4.95 -26.49
CA ASP A 3 -9.93 5.79 -25.63
C ASP A 3 -9.70 5.21 -24.23
N LEU A 4 -10.78 4.75 -23.59
CA LEU A 4 -10.75 4.16 -22.25
C LEU A 4 -9.94 2.85 -22.23
N THR A 5 -9.98 2.11 -23.33
CA THR A 5 -9.26 0.83 -23.47
C THR A 5 -7.77 1.06 -23.74
N GLN A 6 -7.42 2.18 -24.38
CA GLN A 6 -6.04 2.58 -24.65
C GLN A 6 -5.35 3.09 -23.36
N ALA A 7 -6.03 3.96 -22.61
CA ALA A 7 -5.56 4.40 -21.29
C ALA A 7 -5.38 3.21 -20.33
N ALA A 8 -6.36 2.30 -20.28
CA ALA A 8 -6.26 1.08 -19.49
C ALA A 8 -5.07 0.18 -19.89
N ARG A 9 -4.73 0.14 -21.19
CA ARG A 9 -3.61 -0.65 -21.69
C ARG A 9 -2.25 -0.03 -21.34
N GLN A 10 -2.14 1.30 -21.26
CA GLN A 10 -0.95 1.97 -20.75
C GLN A 10 -0.74 1.67 -19.25
N ILE A 11 -1.77 1.88 -18.44
CA ILE A 11 -1.70 1.67 -16.98
C ILE A 11 -1.38 0.21 -16.64
N ALA A 12 -1.99 -0.75 -17.34
CA ALA A 12 -1.69 -2.17 -17.14
C ALA A 12 -0.37 -2.63 -17.76
N GLY A 13 0.22 -1.84 -18.67
CA GLY A 13 1.50 -2.11 -19.32
C GLY A 13 2.70 -1.69 -18.48
N SER A 14 2.51 -0.75 -17.55
CA SER A 14 3.53 -0.25 -16.62
C SER A 14 2.99 -0.16 -15.18
N PRO A 15 2.52 -1.27 -14.58
CA PRO A 15 1.91 -1.27 -13.25
C PRO A 15 2.82 -0.73 -12.13
N GLU A 16 4.14 -0.84 -12.31
CA GLU A 16 5.17 -0.33 -11.41
C GLU A 16 5.14 1.20 -11.24
N GLU A 17 4.63 1.93 -12.23
CA GLU A 17 4.49 3.40 -12.18
C GLU A 17 3.24 3.83 -11.36
N HIS A 18 2.42 2.86 -10.94
CA HIS A 18 1.13 3.10 -10.28
C HIS A 18 0.97 2.33 -8.96
N LEU A 19 2.08 1.94 -8.31
CA LEU A 19 2.07 1.14 -7.09
C LEU A 19 1.39 1.82 -5.90
N ASP A 20 1.38 3.16 -5.87
CA ASP A 20 0.69 3.95 -4.84
C ASP A 20 -0.79 4.17 -5.17
N GLU A 21 -1.19 3.93 -6.42
CA GLU A 21 -2.52 4.14 -6.96
C GLU A 21 -3.14 2.83 -7.45
N ILE A 22 -3.11 1.81 -6.58
CA ILE A 22 -3.58 0.42 -6.86
C ILE A 22 -4.98 0.37 -7.50
N HIS A 23 -5.84 1.34 -7.18
CA HIS A 23 -7.18 1.45 -7.75
C HIS A 23 -7.18 1.75 -9.26
N LEU A 24 -6.18 2.49 -9.78
CA LEU A 24 -6.00 2.74 -11.20
C LEU A 24 -5.65 1.46 -11.95
N PHE A 25 -4.69 0.68 -11.45
CA PHE A 25 -4.34 -0.61 -12.04
C PHE A 25 -5.53 -1.56 -12.05
N THR A 26 -6.26 -1.66 -10.93
CA THR A 26 -7.43 -2.53 -10.81
C THR A 26 -8.52 -2.15 -11.82
N SER A 27 -8.77 -0.85 -11.99
CA SER A 27 -9.78 -0.33 -12.92
C SER A 27 -9.37 -0.50 -14.38
N ALA A 28 -8.11 -0.26 -14.70
CA ALA A 28 -7.53 -0.48 -16.03
C ALA A 28 -7.59 -1.95 -16.42
N TRP A 29 -7.18 -2.84 -15.52
CA TRP A 29 -7.25 -4.28 -15.73
C TRP A 29 -8.68 -4.78 -15.92
N ALA A 30 -9.63 -4.34 -15.09
CA ALA A 30 -11.05 -4.68 -15.23
C ALA A 30 -11.62 -4.20 -16.58
N THR A 31 -11.25 -3.00 -17.01
CA THR A 31 -11.63 -2.43 -18.32
C THR A 31 -11.09 -3.29 -19.47
N MET A 32 -9.82 -3.71 -19.41
CA MET A 32 -9.23 -4.60 -20.41
C MET A 32 -9.87 -5.99 -20.44
N LYS A 33 -10.28 -6.51 -19.29
CA LYS A 33 -10.99 -7.78 -19.17
C LYS A 33 -12.39 -7.69 -19.78
N ALA A 34 -13.14 -6.64 -19.46
CA ALA A 34 -14.45 -6.35 -20.03
C ALA A 34 -14.39 -6.18 -21.55
N ALA A 35 -13.41 -5.45 -22.09
CA ALA A 35 -13.21 -5.25 -23.52
C ALA A 35 -12.93 -6.54 -24.30
N ARG A 36 -12.43 -7.59 -23.62
CA ARG A 36 -12.21 -8.93 -24.20
C ARG A 36 -13.39 -9.87 -24.00
N GLY A 37 -14.51 -9.41 -23.44
CA GLY A 37 -15.65 -10.25 -23.06
C GLY A 37 -15.33 -11.22 -21.92
N GLN A 38 -14.20 -11.04 -21.23
CA GLN A 38 -13.78 -11.89 -20.12
C GLN A 38 -14.24 -11.24 -18.80
N GLY A 39 -15.35 -11.72 -18.25
CA GLY A 39 -15.79 -11.29 -16.92
C GLY A 39 -14.77 -11.68 -15.84
N PHE A 40 -14.48 -10.75 -14.93
CA PHE A 40 -13.70 -11.03 -13.73
C PHE A 40 -14.63 -11.40 -12.57
N ASN A 41 -14.41 -12.57 -11.97
CA ASN A 41 -15.11 -12.96 -10.74
C ASN A 41 -14.09 -13.03 -9.59
N PRO A 42 -14.06 -12.04 -8.68
CA PRO A 42 -13.12 -12.02 -7.55
C PRO A 42 -13.29 -13.24 -6.62
N ALA A 43 -14.48 -13.83 -6.55
CA ALA A 43 -14.73 -15.01 -5.73
C ALA A 43 -14.03 -16.28 -6.27
N ARG A 44 -13.44 -16.22 -7.48
CA ARG A 44 -12.62 -17.31 -8.05
C ARG A 44 -11.12 -17.12 -7.78
N LEU A 45 -10.71 -16.00 -7.18
CA LEU A 45 -9.34 -15.83 -6.76
C LEU A 45 -8.99 -16.89 -5.71
N ARG A 46 -7.79 -17.45 -5.87
CA ARG A 46 -7.19 -18.38 -4.93
C ARG A 46 -5.90 -17.73 -4.45
N PRO A 47 -5.33 -18.13 -3.30
CA PRO A 47 -4.09 -17.56 -2.80
C PRO A 47 -2.96 -17.54 -3.85
N GLN A 48 -2.86 -18.57 -4.69
CA GLN A 48 -1.91 -18.64 -5.81
C GLN A 48 -2.08 -17.56 -6.90
N HIS A 49 -3.21 -16.86 -6.93
CA HIS A 49 -3.52 -15.76 -7.86
C HIS A 49 -3.28 -14.38 -7.21
N LEU A 50 -2.94 -14.34 -5.92
CA LEU A 50 -2.62 -13.11 -5.20
C LEU A 50 -1.10 -12.91 -5.29
N ILE A 51 -0.70 -11.74 -5.78
CA ILE A 51 0.68 -11.29 -5.68
C ILE A 51 0.79 -10.60 -4.33
N ASP A 52 1.52 -11.20 -3.40
CA ASP A 52 1.80 -10.55 -2.13
C ASP A 52 2.56 -9.24 -2.38
N ARG A 53 2.14 -8.17 -1.70
CA ARG A 53 2.85 -6.90 -1.74
C ARG A 53 4.29 -7.16 -1.30
N PRO A 54 5.31 -6.68 -2.04
CA PRO A 54 6.67 -6.76 -1.55
C PRO A 54 6.73 -6.11 -0.17
N ALA A 55 7.50 -6.71 0.73
CA ALA A 55 7.70 -6.12 2.05
C ALA A 55 8.16 -4.66 1.87
N PRO A 56 7.59 -3.71 2.65
CA PRO A 56 8.05 -2.33 2.58
C PRO A 56 9.55 -2.30 2.84
N THR A 57 10.26 -1.39 2.16
CA THR A 57 11.67 -1.17 2.45
C THR A 57 11.81 -0.88 3.94
N PRO A 58 12.68 -1.59 4.67
CA PRO A 58 12.82 -1.38 6.10
C PRO A 58 13.19 0.08 6.36
N GLU A 59 12.44 0.71 7.26
CA GLU A 59 12.72 2.06 7.74
C GLU A 59 14.13 2.06 8.38
N PRO A 60 14.99 3.06 8.08
CA PRO A 60 16.26 3.22 8.78
C PRO A 60 16.03 3.24 10.30
N THR A 61 16.89 2.56 11.04
CA THR A 61 16.70 2.37 12.49
C THR A 61 16.47 3.68 13.23
N ASP A 62 17.19 4.74 12.87
CA ASP A 62 17.06 6.05 13.50
C ASP A 62 15.67 6.67 13.28
N MET A 63 15.11 6.56 12.06
CA MET A 63 13.76 7.04 11.76
C MET A 63 12.70 6.26 12.53
N ALA A 64 12.87 4.93 12.62
CA ALA A 64 11.96 4.08 13.38
C ALA A 64 11.99 4.43 14.88
N LEU A 65 13.18 4.68 15.44
CA LEU A 65 13.35 5.09 16.83
C LEU A 65 12.71 6.45 17.11
N ASP A 66 12.89 7.43 16.21
CA ASP A 66 12.26 8.74 16.35
C ASP A 66 10.73 8.65 16.31
N ARG A 67 10.18 7.92 15.33
CA ARG A 67 8.73 7.73 15.18
C ARG A 67 8.14 7.00 16.39
N VAL A 68 8.80 5.95 16.86
CA VAL A 68 8.37 5.22 18.08
C VAL A 68 8.48 6.12 19.30
N GLY A 69 9.57 6.88 19.45
CA GLY A 69 9.77 7.80 20.56
C GLY A 69 8.73 8.93 20.61
N GLN A 70 8.31 9.45 19.45
CA GLN A 70 7.21 10.41 19.35
C GLN A 70 5.88 9.77 19.76
N LYS A 71 5.57 8.58 19.24
CA LYS A 71 4.33 7.87 19.57
C LYS A 71 4.23 7.52 21.06
N VAL A 72 5.34 7.08 21.66
CA VAL A 72 5.40 6.78 23.10
C VAL A 72 5.14 8.04 23.93
N ARG A 73 5.77 9.18 23.59
CA ARG A 73 5.51 10.46 24.27
C ARG A 73 4.05 10.88 24.18
N ALA A 74 3.43 10.80 23.00
CA ALA A 74 2.01 11.11 22.84
C ALA A 74 1.11 10.23 23.72
N ILE A 75 1.37 8.92 23.76
CA ILE A 75 0.64 7.98 24.62
C ILE A 75 0.85 8.30 26.12
N MET A 76 2.05 8.71 26.50
CA MET A 76 2.37 9.10 27.87
C MET A 76 1.62 10.36 28.28
N ASP A 77 1.56 11.36 27.40
CA ASP A 77 0.80 12.60 27.62
C ASP A 77 -0.69 12.31 27.76
N GLU A 78 -1.27 11.50 26.86
CA GLU A 78 -2.68 11.07 26.92
C GLU A 78 -3.01 10.34 28.22
N ARG A 79 -2.06 9.57 28.76
CA ARG A 79 -2.25 8.77 29.99
C ARG A 79 -1.79 9.47 31.26
N GLY A 80 -1.30 10.70 31.16
CA GLY A 80 -0.72 11.44 32.31
C GLY A 80 0.50 10.74 32.93
N ILE A 81 1.21 9.90 32.17
CA ILE A 81 2.39 9.17 32.63
C ILE A 81 3.61 10.07 32.47
N GLN A 82 4.26 10.42 33.57
CA GLN A 82 5.49 11.20 33.50
C GLN A 82 6.70 10.32 33.11
N PRO A 83 7.59 10.80 32.22
CA PRO A 83 8.82 10.10 31.90
C PRO A 83 9.70 9.96 33.14
N HIS A 84 10.11 8.72 33.42
CA HIS A 84 11.03 8.44 34.50
C HIS A 84 12.42 8.98 34.11
N ARG A 85 12.84 10.10 34.73
CA ARG A 85 14.21 10.61 34.60
C ARG A 85 15.15 9.58 35.23
N ARG A 86 15.79 8.76 34.41
CA ARG A 86 16.99 8.05 34.84
C ARG A 86 18.14 9.04 34.71
N HIS A 87 18.74 9.44 35.83
CA HIS A 87 19.99 10.19 35.82
C HIS A 87 21.04 9.34 35.11
N ALA A 88 21.47 9.77 33.92
CA ALA A 88 22.73 9.30 33.36
C ALA A 88 23.84 9.92 34.24
N ALA A 89 24.57 9.06 34.96
CA ALA A 89 25.78 9.40 35.69
C ALA A 89 26.99 9.33 34.75
#